data_AF-A0A944PPL8-F1
#
_entry.id   AF-A0A944PPL8-F1
#
_cell.length_a   1.000
_cell.length_b   1.000
_cell.length_c   1.000
_cell.angle_alpha   90.00
_cell.angle_beta   90.00
_cell.angle_gamma   90.00
#
_symmetry.space_group_name_H-M   'P 1'
#
loop_
_entity.id
_entity.type
_entity.pdbx_description
1 polymer ?
#
loop_
_entity_poly.entity_id
_entity_poly.type
_entity_poly.pdbx_seq_one_letter_code
_entity_poly.pdbx_strand_id
1 'polypeptide(L)'
;MAAYGAVKQAVTTDRAAATDRRSSAPMSAEVLDNPVWAALNGPHRRFAEHGPAGLAARYTLDTSPFAGLGDPEDPRAWADLAELVGPGEEVWLTGLPTPPPGWETVLNLPGVQLDGRGVRAEAAPEAVVLGPGDVPEMLELVALTRPGPFLDRTVELGTYLGIRHEGRLVAMAGERMRPPGWSEISAVCTHPEHRGRGAAARLIRAVAWAVRERGDVPFLHAAAANTSAVRLYEAMGFTLRRRPVFLGLRTPAKEA
;
A
#
# COMPACT_ATOMS: atom_id res chain seq x y z
N MET A 1 37.73 68.60 -34.04
CA MET A 1 37.23 68.86 -35.40
C MET A 1 36.62 67.58 -35.93
N ALA A 2 35.31 67.60 -36.25
CA ALA A 2 34.49 66.62 -37.00
C ALA A 2 34.50 65.15 -36.50
N ALA A 3 33.41 64.40 -36.26
CA ALA A 3 31.98 64.37 -36.61
C ALA A 3 31.65 62.99 -37.22
N TYR A 4 30.39 62.57 -37.07
CA TYR A 4 29.69 61.41 -37.68
C TYR A 4 30.00 60.01 -37.10
N GLY A 5 29.03 59.14 -36.79
CA GLY A 5 27.58 59.15 -37.02
C GLY A 5 26.94 57.95 -36.29
N ALA A 6 25.63 58.05 -36.06
CA ALA A 6 24.86 57.17 -35.17
C ALA A 6 24.19 55.97 -35.88
N VAL A 7 23.56 55.14 -35.03
CA VAL A 7 22.43 54.20 -35.28
C VAL A 7 22.89 52.77 -35.68
N LYS A 8 22.56 51.67 -35.00
CA LYS A 8 21.25 51.17 -34.52
C LYS A 8 21.42 50.03 -33.49
N GLN A 9 20.39 49.82 -32.67
CA GLN A 9 20.26 48.87 -31.55
C GLN A 9 20.41 47.38 -31.91
N ALA A 10 20.85 46.56 -30.96
CA ALA A 10 20.23 45.25 -30.68
C ALA A 10 20.55 44.69 -29.27
N VAL A 11 19.50 44.61 -28.46
CA VAL A 11 19.07 43.42 -27.70
C VAL A 11 20.00 42.87 -26.61
N THR A 12 19.65 43.21 -25.37
CA THR A 12 19.98 42.49 -24.15
C THR A 12 19.18 41.18 -24.10
N THR A 13 19.84 40.03 -24.18
CA THR A 13 19.23 38.74 -23.79
C THR A 13 19.69 38.38 -22.39
N ASP A 14 18.78 38.60 -21.43
CA ASP A 14 18.86 38.03 -20.09
C ASP A 14 18.46 36.54 -20.16
N ARG A 15 19.30 35.67 -19.62
CA ARG A 15 19.18 34.22 -19.74
C ARG A 15 18.46 33.68 -18.50
N ALA A 16 17.13 33.74 -18.52
CA ALA A 16 16.31 33.05 -17.53
C ALA A 16 16.34 31.54 -17.79
N ALA A 17 16.84 30.78 -16.81
CA ALA A 17 16.82 29.33 -16.79
C ALA A 17 15.37 28.81 -16.76
N ALA A 18 14.96 28.15 -17.83
CA ALA A 18 13.70 27.43 -17.89
C ALA A 18 13.81 26.17 -17.01
N THR A 19 13.09 26.15 -15.89
CA THR A 19 12.83 24.94 -15.12
C THR A 19 11.78 24.13 -15.87
N ASP A 20 12.20 22.96 -16.37
CA ASP A 20 11.33 21.93 -16.94
C ASP A 20 10.37 21.42 -15.86
N ARG A 21 9.22 22.08 -15.73
CA ARG A 21 8.06 21.54 -15.01
C ARG A 21 7.48 20.43 -15.87
N ARG A 22 8.02 19.21 -15.73
CA ARG A 22 7.31 18.00 -16.14
C ARG A 22 5.95 17.99 -15.46
N SER A 23 4.92 18.28 -16.24
CA SER A 23 3.53 18.11 -15.86
C SER A 23 3.32 16.67 -15.41
N SER A 24 3.25 16.43 -14.10
CA SER A 24 2.75 15.16 -13.58
C SER A 24 1.29 15.06 -14.01
N ALA A 25 0.99 14.18 -14.96
CA ALA A 25 -0.39 13.77 -15.21
C ALA A 25 -1.04 13.43 -13.85
N PRO A 26 -2.31 13.80 -13.61
CA PRO A 26 -2.98 13.46 -12.37
C PRO A 26 -2.86 11.95 -12.15
N MET A 27 -2.30 11.55 -11.01
CA MET A 27 -2.16 10.15 -10.63
C MET A 27 -3.54 9.51 -10.64
N SER A 28 -3.83 8.69 -11.66
CA SER A 28 -5.16 8.09 -11.78
C SER A 28 -5.38 7.18 -10.58
N ALA A 29 -6.45 7.45 -9.83
CA ALA A 29 -6.84 6.61 -8.71
C ALA A 29 -7.33 5.24 -9.19
N GLU A 30 -7.58 5.02 -10.49
CA GLU A 30 -8.02 3.74 -11.07
C GLU A 30 -7.05 2.59 -10.79
N VAL A 31 -5.75 2.88 -10.66
CA VAL A 31 -4.74 1.87 -10.29
C VAL A 31 -5.05 1.20 -8.94
N LEU A 32 -5.79 1.88 -8.07
CA LEU A 32 -6.24 1.34 -6.78
C LEU A 32 -7.41 0.36 -6.90
N ASP A 33 -7.97 0.14 -8.09
CA ASP A 33 -9.01 -0.88 -8.31
C ASP A 33 -8.42 -2.28 -8.31
N ASN A 34 -7.16 -2.40 -8.70
CA ASN A 34 -6.41 -3.64 -8.67
C ASN A 34 -5.02 -3.41 -8.05
N PRO A 35 -4.96 -3.01 -6.76
CA PRO A 35 -3.75 -2.49 -6.15
C PRO A 35 -2.70 -3.58 -5.94
N VAL A 36 -3.11 -4.84 -5.75
CA VAL A 36 -2.18 -5.97 -5.60
C VAL A 36 -1.48 -6.25 -6.92
N TRP A 37 -2.24 -6.43 -8.02
CA TRP A 37 -1.67 -6.64 -9.35
C TRP A 37 -0.73 -5.50 -9.76
N ALA A 38 -1.16 -4.26 -9.56
CA ALA A 38 -0.38 -3.08 -9.90
C ALA A 38 0.92 -2.96 -9.07
N ALA A 39 0.88 -3.32 -7.78
CA ALA A 39 2.08 -3.36 -6.95
C ALA A 39 3.06 -4.46 -7.42
N LEU A 40 2.57 -5.68 -7.64
CA LEU A 40 3.37 -6.85 -8.04
C LEU A 40 3.98 -6.72 -9.45
N ASN A 41 3.35 -5.95 -10.34
CA ASN A 41 3.89 -5.62 -11.67
C ASN A 41 4.65 -4.28 -11.70
N GLY A 42 4.76 -3.61 -10.55
CA GLY A 42 5.38 -2.30 -10.42
C GLY A 42 6.41 -2.28 -9.29
N PRO A 43 6.30 -1.35 -8.31
CA PRO A 43 7.29 -1.17 -7.25
C PRO A 43 7.63 -2.44 -6.44
N HIS A 44 6.71 -3.42 -6.35
CA HIS A 44 6.88 -4.66 -5.57
C HIS A 44 7.25 -5.87 -6.43
N ARG A 45 7.67 -5.68 -7.69
CA ARG A 45 8.08 -6.79 -8.58
C ARG A 45 9.12 -7.74 -7.97
N ARG A 46 10.00 -7.24 -7.10
CA ARG A 46 11.01 -8.07 -6.40
C ARG A 46 10.44 -9.03 -5.35
N PHE A 47 9.19 -8.83 -4.93
CA PHE A 47 8.47 -9.67 -3.97
C PHE A 47 7.42 -10.55 -4.67
N ALA A 48 7.38 -10.51 -6.01
CA ALA A 48 6.35 -11.16 -6.80
C ALA A 48 6.83 -12.51 -7.33
N GLU A 49 5.94 -13.49 -7.25
CA GLU A 49 5.98 -14.71 -8.04
C GLU A 49 4.87 -14.61 -9.10
N HIS A 50 5.20 -14.82 -10.36
CA HIS A 50 4.26 -14.71 -11.48
C HIS A 50 3.86 -16.07 -12.00
N GLY A 51 2.61 -16.19 -12.42
CA GLY A 51 2.10 -17.41 -13.06
C GLY A 51 2.78 -17.65 -14.41
N PRO A 52 2.79 -18.90 -14.90
CA PRO A 52 3.46 -19.27 -16.16
C PRO A 52 3.02 -18.45 -17.38
N ALA A 53 1.74 -18.08 -17.46
CA ALA A 53 1.19 -17.23 -18.52
C ALA A 53 1.38 -15.72 -18.26
N GLY A 54 1.83 -15.33 -17.06
CA GLY A 54 2.03 -13.94 -16.67
C GLY A 54 0.71 -13.15 -16.52
N LEU A 55 -0.41 -13.84 -16.28
CA LEU A 55 -1.74 -13.28 -16.10
C LEU A 55 -2.14 -13.20 -14.61
N ALA A 56 -1.39 -13.87 -13.74
CA ALA A 56 -1.52 -13.80 -12.29
C ALA A 56 -0.17 -13.59 -11.60
N ALA A 57 -0.20 -12.99 -10.41
CA ALA A 57 0.97 -12.83 -9.57
C ALA A 57 0.59 -12.90 -8.09
N ARG A 58 1.48 -13.39 -7.24
CA ARG A 58 1.33 -13.36 -5.78
C ARG A 58 2.57 -12.82 -5.10
N TYR A 59 2.42 -12.31 -3.88
CA TYR A 59 3.57 -12.08 -3.01
C TYR A 59 4.21 -13.43 -2.62
N THR A 60 5.50 -13.42 -2.29
CA THR A 60 6.15 -14.57 -1.65
C THR A 60 5.46 -14.90 -0.33
N LEU A 61 5.44 -16.19 0.04
CA LEU A 61 4.67 -16.71 1.17
C LEU A 61 5.13 -16.17 2.53
N ASP A 62 6.35 -15.66 2.63
CA ASP A 62 6.94 -15.04 3.82
C ASP A 62 6.64 -13.54 3.94
N THR A 63 6.02 -12.93 2.92
CA THR A 63 5.87 -11.48 2.81
C THR A 63 4.40 -11.05 2.88
N SER A 64 3.51 -11.70 2.13
CA SER A 64 2.07 -11.38 2.14
C SER A 64 1.22 -12.52 1.55
N PRO A 65 -0.02 -12.75 2.03
CA PRO A 65 -0.91 -13.77 1.44
C PRO A 65 -1.60 -13.31 0.14
N PHE A 66 -1.40 -12.05 -0.26
CA PHE A 66 -2.16 -11.46 -1.36
C PHE A 66 -1.66 -11.88 -2.75
N ALA A 67 -2.61 -12.06 -3.67
CA ALA A 67 -2.39 -12.20 -5.10
C ALA A 67 -3.25 -11.22 -5.90
N GLY A 68 -2.82 -10.98 -7.14
CA GLY A 68 -3.51 -10.16 -8.12
C GLY A 68 -3.67 -10.91 -9.44
N LEU A 69 -4.79 -10.66 -10.09
CA LEU A 69 -5.09 -11.10 -11.45
C LEU A 69 -4.92 -9.91 -12.39
N GLY A 70 -4.40 -10.10 -13.60
CA GLY A 70 -4.32 -9.04 -14.60
C GLY A 70 -5.70 -8.54 -15.00
N ASP A 71 -6.61 -9.47 -15.29
CA ASP A 71 -8.02 -9.22 -15.52
C ASP A 71 -8.85 -10.28 -14.75
N PRO A 72 -9.57 -9.90 -13.68
CA PRO A 72 -10.44 -10.82 -12.94
C PRO A 72 -11.59 -11.40 -13.76
N GLU A 73 -11.97 -10.79 -14.88
CA GLU A 73 -13.02 -11.30 -15.76
C GLU A 73 -12.50 -12.32 -16.78
N ASP A 74 -11.17 -12.46 -16.92
CA ASP A 74 -10.53 -13.43 -17.81
C ASP A 74 -10.32 -14.78 -17.09
N PRO A 75 -11.01 -15.87 -17.51
CA PRO A 75 -10.82 -17.20 -16.92
C PRO A 75 -9.38 -17.70 -16.99
N ARG A 76 -8.57 -17.23 -17.95
CA ARG A 76 -7.16 -17.61 -18.08
C ARG A 76 -6.32 -17.06 -16.94
N ALA A 77 -6.65 -15.87 -16.42
CA ALA A 77 -5.96 -15.32 -15.25
C ALA A 77 -6.20 -16.18 -14.01
N TRP A 78 -7.41 -16.71 -13.85
CA TRP A 78 -7.72 -17.65 -12.77
C TRP A 78 -7.00 -18.99 -12.92
N ALA A 79 -6.93 -19.55 -14.13
CA ALA A 79 -6.17 -20.76 -14.40
C ALA A 79 -4.67 -20.56 -14.08
N ASP A 80 -4.11 -19.43 -14.50
CA ASP A 80 -2.72 -19.05 -14.23
C ASP A 80 -2.45 -18.89 -12.73
N LEU A 81 -3.40 -18.31 -11.98
CA LEU A 81 -3.29 -18.22 -10.52
C LEU A 81 -3.36 -19.60 -9.85
N ALA A 82 -4.24 -20.49 -10.31
CA ALA A 82 -4.34 -21.84 -9.76
C ALA A 82 -3.03 -22.64 -9.97
N GLU A 83 -2.41 -22.51 -11.15
CA GLU A 83 -1.12 -23.14 -11.44
C GLU A 83 0.02 -22.54 -10.59
N LEU A 84 0.04 -21.21 -10.42
CA LEU A 84 1.02 -20.50 -9.59
C LEU A 84 0.94 -20.85 -8.10
N VAL A 85 -0.28 -20.97 -7.57
CA VAL A 85 -0.52 -21.20 -6.14
C VAL A 85 -0.40 -22.70 -5.81
N GLY A 86 -0.73 -23.57 -6.75
CA GLY A 86 -0.79 -25.02 -6.53
C GLY A 86 -2.16 -25.47 -6.01
N PRO A 87 -2.46 -26.77 -6.06
CA PRO A 87 -3.79 -27.31 -5.77
C PRO A 87 -4.11 -27.34 -4.27
N GLY A 88 -5.30 -26.90 -3.89
CA GLY A 88 -5.80 -26.92 -2.51
C GLY A 88 -5.18 -25.89 -1.56
N GLU A 89 -4.35 -24.98 -2.08
CA GLU A 89 -3.65 -23.94 -1.31
C GLU A 89 -4.48 -22.65 -1.20
N GLU A 90 -4.26 -21.89 -0.13
CA GLU A 90 -4.98 -20.65 0.15
C GLU A 90 -4.26 -19.40 -0.40
N VAL A 91 -5.05 -18.46 -0.93
CA VAL A 91 -4.56 -17.17 -1.44
C VAL A 91 -5.59 -16.09 -1.22
N TRP A 92 -5.14 -14.85 -0.99
CA TRP A 92 -6.03 -13.72 -0.74
C TRP A 92 -6.12 -12.79 -1.94
N LEU A 93 -7.33 -12.38 -2.32
CA LEU A 93 -7.57 -11.34 -3.31
C LEU A 93 -8.33 -10.16 -2.70
N THR A 94 -8.23 -9.00 -3.32
CA THR A 94 -9.02 -7.80 -2.96
C THR A 94 -9.73 -7.26 -4.20
N GLY A 95 -10.93 -6.73 -4.01
CA GLY A 95 -11.75 -6.16 -5.08
C GLY A 95 -13.19 -6.66 -4.98
N LEU A 96 -13.87 -6.81 -6.11
CA LEU A 96 -15.15 -7.53 -6.17
C LEU A 96 -15.11 -8.73 -7.13
N PRO A 97 -14.03 -9.55 -7.15
CA PRO A 97 -13.98 -10.68 -8.06
C PRO A 97 -14.98 -11.76 -7.61
N THR A 98 -15.73 -12.32 -8.56
CA THR A 98 -16.51 -13.54 -8.33
C THR A 98 -15.64 -14.72 -8.76
N PRO A 99 -15.19 -15.60 -7.85
CA PRO A 99 -14.33 -16.71 -8.24
C PRO A 99 -15.08 -17.69 -9.16
N PRO A 100 -14.40 -18.30 -10.15
CA PRO A 100 -15.02 -19.28 -11.02
C PRO A 100 -15.32 -20.59 -10.27
N PRO A 101 -16.16 -21.47 -10.83
CA PRO A 101 -16.44 -22.78 -10.25
C PRO A 101 -15.16 -23.55 -9.89
N GLY A 102 -15.20 -24.31 -8.80
CA GLY A 102 -14.08 -25.11 -8.29
C GLY A 102 -13.19 -24.39 -7.28
N TRP A 103 -13.30 -23.07 -7.15
CA TRP A 103 -12.66 -22.31 -6.07
C TRP A 103 -13.56 -22.25 -4.84
N GLU A 104 -12.99 -22.48 -3.66
CA GLU A 104 -13.70 -22.38 -2.39
C GLU A 104 -13.42 -21.02 -1.75
N THR A 105 -14.47 -20.31 -1.33
CA THR A 105 -14.30 -19.08 -0.54
C THR A 105 -14.17 -19.44 0.94
N VAL A 106 -12.98 -19.27 1.51
CA VAL A 106 -12.67 -19.57 2.92
C VAL A 106 -12.77 -18.34 3.83
N LEU A 107 -12.65 -17.14 3.24
CA LEU A 107 -12.84 -15.86 3.91
C LEU A 107 -13.59 -14.91 2.99
N ASN A 108 -14.60 -14.22 3.54
CA ASN A 108 -15.28 -13.12 2.87
C ASN A 108 -15.39 -11.95 3.86
N LEU A 109 -14.61 -10.91 3.63
CA LEU A 109 -14.50 -9.76 4.52
C LEU A 109 -14.82 -8.46 3.77
N PRO A 110 -16.01 -7.88 3.96
CA PRO A 110 -16.32 -6.55 3.44
C PRO A 110 -15.33 -5.49 3.93
N GLY A 111 -14.80 -4.72 3.00
CA GLY A 111 -13.79 -3.70 3.21
C GLY A 111 -14.24 -2.30 2.82
N VAL A 112 -13.43 -1.33 3.23
CA VAL A 112 -13.43 0.04 2.70
C VAL A 112 -12.03 0.34 2.21
N GLN A 113 -11.93 1.03 1.08
CA GLN A 113 -10.71 1.62 0.57
C GLN A 113 -10.84 3.13 0.69
N LEU A 114 -9.88 3.77 1.34
CA LEU A 114 -9.87 5.21 1.56
C LEU A 114 -8.67 5.86 0.89
N ASP A 115 -8.95 6.96 0.19
CA ASP A 115 -7.96 7.84 -0.44
C ASP A 115 -7.40 8.82 0.58
N GLY A 116 -6.08 8.91 0.67
CA GLY A 116 -5.36 9.75 1.64
C GLY A 116 -4.83 11.06 1.07
N ARG A 117 -5.28 11.56 -0.08
CA ARG A 117 -4.86 12.88 -0.60
C ARG A 117 -5.13 14.00 0.40
N GLY A 118 -6.23 13.91 1.16
CA GLY A 118 -6.61 14.88 2.19
C GLY A 118 -5.92 14.68 3.55
N VAL A 119 -5.17 13.58 3.76
CA VAL A 119 -4.57 13.33 5.07
C VAL A 119 -3.52 14.39 5.41
N ARG A 120 -3.47 14.87 6.66
CA ARG A 120 -2.32 15.66 7.10
C ARG A 120 -1.11 14.74 7.32
N ALA A 121 -0.03 14.97 6.60
CA ALA A 121 1.24 14.29 6.78
C ALA A 121 2.13 15.09 7.75
N GLU A 122 2.73 14.41 8.72
CA GLU A 122 3.57 15.03 9.74
C GLU A 122 4.53 14.00 10.33
N ALA A 123 5.82 14.36 10.42
CA ALA A 123 6.82 13.50 11.06
C ALA A 123 6.51 13.28 12.55
N ALA A 124 6.93 12.13 13.09
CA ALA A 124 6.86 11.82 14.53
C ALA A 124 8.28 11.60 15.05
N PRO A 125 8.93 12.62 15.65
CA PRO A 125 10.31 12.52 16.11
C PRO A 125 10.54 11.43 17.16
N GLU A 126 9.50 11.04 17.91
CA GLU A 126 9.56 9.94 18.88
C GLU A 126 9.48 8.55 18.25
N ALA A 127 9.10 8.45 16.98
CA ALA A 127 8.95 7.18 16.29
C ALA A 127 10.31 6.69 15.77
N VAL A 128 10.59 5.41 15.98
CA VAL A 128 11.78 4.74 15.45
C VAL A 128 11.42 4.00 14.16
N VAL A 129 12.35 3.96 13.21
CA VAL A 129 12.22 3.10 12.02
C VAL A 129 12.43 1.65 12.45
N LEU A 130 11.48 0.79 12.11
CA LEU A 130 11.54 -0.65 12.38
C LEU A 130 12.07 -1.39 11.16
N GLY A 131 12.85 -2.44 11.39
CA GLY A 131 13.42 -3.29 10.34
C GLY A 131 13.39 -4.78 10.68
N PRO A 132 14.11 -5.61 9.92
CA PRO A 132 14.15 -7.06 10.13
C PRO A 132 14.55 -7.48 11.56
N GLY A 133 15.37 -6.69 12.25
CA GLY A 133 15.75 -6.95 13.64
C GLY A 133 14.62 -6.77 14.66
N ASP A 134 13.57 -6.02 14.32
CA ASP A 134 12.42 -5.76 15.19
C ASP A 134 11.29 -6.79 14.98
N VAL A 135 11.37 -7.64 13.95
CA VAL A 135 10.29 -8.58 13.54
C VAL A 135 9.75 -9.43 14.70
N PRO A 136 10.57 -10.02 15.60
CA PRO A 136 10.04 -10.77 16.73
C PRO A 136 9.07 -9.95 17.59
N GLU A 137 9.42 -8.70 17.89
CA GLU A 137 8.60 -7.81 18.71
C GLU A 137 7.37 -7.27 17.96
N MET A 138 7.50 -7.06 16.64
CA MET A 138 6.38 -6.73 15.77
C MET A 138 5.34 -7.85 15.72
N LEU A 139 5.79 -9.11 15.60
CA LEU A 139 4.92 -10.29 15.61
C LEU A 139 4.22 -10.47 16.97
N GLU A 140 4.90 -10.22 18.08
CA GLU A 140 4.27 -10.18 19.41
C GLU A 140 3.12 -9.16 19.47
N LEU A 141 3.37 -7.93 19.00
CA LEU A 141 2.34 -6.89 18.96
C LEU A 141 1.20 -7.23 18.01
N VAL A 142 1.49 -7.84 16.86
CA VAL A 142 0.49 -8.34 15.89
C VAL A 142 -0.39 -9.40 16.54
N ALA A 143 0.18 -10.37 17.25
CA ALA A 143 -0.58 -11.44 17.90
C ALA A 143 -1.59 -10.88 18.91
N LEU A 144 -1.21 -9.82 19.65
CA LEU A 144 -2.08 -9.16 20.63
C LEU A 144 -3.20 -8.32 20.01
N THR A 145 -2.99 -7.78 18.81
CA THR A 145 -3.84 -6.72 18.25
C THR A 145 -4.57 -7.11 16.96
N ARG A 146 -4.09 -8.13 16.26
CA ARG A 146 -4.63 -8.67 15.01
C ARG A 146 -4.95 -7.59 13.95
N PRO A 147 -3.96 -6.79 13.50
CA PRO A 147 -4.16 -5.69 12.55
C PRO A 147 -4.38 -6.14 11.09
N GLY A 148 -4.40 -7.44 10.84
CA GLY A 148 -4.37 -8.05 9.51
C GLY A 148 -3.13 -8.92 9.33
N PRO A 149 -2.93 -9.49 8.13
CA PRO A 149 -1.78 -10.34 7.85
C PRO A 149 -0.46 -9.60 8.07
N PHE A 150 0.45 -10.25 8.80
CA PHE A 150 1.83 -9.81 9.01
C PHE A 150 2.69 -11.06 9.21
N LEU A 151 3.78 -11.15 8.45
CA LEU A 151 4.66 -12.29 8.31
C LEU A 151 6.13 -11.82 8.46
N ASP A 152 7.06 -12.77 8.46
CA ASP A 152 8.48 -12.53 8.76
C ASP A 152 9.12 -11.43 7.91
N ARG A 153 8.73 -11.31 6.65
CA ARG A 153 9.28 -10.32 5.70
C ARG A 153 8.31 -9.23 5.31
N THR A 154 7.13 -9.16 5.94
CA THR A 154 6.17 -8.06 5.69
C THR A 154 6.79 -6.69 5.95
N VAL A 155 7.71 -6.58 6.91
CA VAL A 155 8.44 -5.33 7.21
C VAL A 155 9.23 -4.78 6.00
N GLU A 156 9.59 -5.63 5.04
CA GLU A 156 10.37 -5.24 3.85
C GLU A 156 9.51 -4.56 2.76
N LEU A 157 8.17 -4.59 2.89
CA LEU A 157 7.24 -4.00 1.93
C LEU A 157 7.27 -2.47 1.89
N GLY A 158 7.87 -1.82 2.89
CA GLY A 158 8.05 -0.37 2.91
C GLY A 158 8.51 0.14 4.26
N THR A 159 8.23 1.41 4.56
CA THR A 159 8.63 2.01 5.82
C THR A 159 7.70 1.57 6.95
N TYR A 160 8.29 1.04 8.02
CA TYR A 160 7.61 0.76 9.29
C TYR A 160 8.13 1.68 10.39
N LEU A 161 7.20 2.25 11.16
CA LEU A 161 7.48 3.14 12.27
C LEU A 161 6.89 2.58 13.55
N GLY A 162 7.65 2.66 14.64
CA GLY A 162 7.26 2.16 15.96
C GLY A 162 7.41 3.22 17.05
N ILE A 163 6.57 3.14 18.08
CA ILE A 163 6.74 3.89 19.34
C ILE A 163 7.09 2.89 20.42
N ARG A 164 8.18 3.17 21.15
CA ARG A 164 8.63 2.36 22.29
C ARG A 164 8.25 3.01 23.62
N HIS A 165 7.93 2.19 24.61
CA HIS A 165 7.76 2.61 26.00
C HIS A 165 8.53 1.64 26.90
N GLU A 166 9.41 2.16 27.76
CA GLU A 166 10.29 1.34 28.62
C GLU A 166 11.04 0.25 27.84
N GLY A 167 11.52 0.61 26.65
CA GLY A 167 12.25 -0.30 25.75
C GLY A 167 11.37 -1.21 24.89
N ARG A 168 10.07 -1.36 25.19
CA ARG A 168 9.15 -2.27 24.47
C ARG A 168 8.40 -1.58 23.35
N LEU A 169 8.20 -2.26 22.22
CA LEU A 169 7.34 -1.78 21.13
C LEU A 169 5.87 -1.78 21.57
N VAL A 170 5.26 -0.59 21.67
CA VAL A 170 3.86 -0.44 22.14
C VAL A 170 2.89 0.02 21.06
N ALA A 171 3.38 0.53 19.93
CA ALA A 171 2.57 0.84 18.76
C ALA A 171 3.41 0.79 17.50
N MET A 172 2.80 0.41 16.37
CA MET A 172 3.44 0.49 15.06
C MET A 172 2.43 0.82 13.96
N ALA A 173 2.95 1.30 12.84
CA ALA A 173 2.28 1.40 11.55
C ALA A 173 3.32 1.25 10.45
N GLY A 174 2.92 0.78 9.28
CA GLY A 174 3.83 0.73 8.14
C GLY A 174 3.10 0.70 6.81
N GLU A 175 3.77 0.16 5.81
CA GLU A 175 3.28 0.10 4.44
C GLU A 175 3.01 -1.34 3.99
N ARG A 176 2.09 -1.54 3.03
CA ARG A 176 1.78 -2.89 2.50
C ARG A 176 1.77 -2.98 0.98
N MET A 177 0.73 -2.48 0.30
CA MET A 177 0.69 -2.45 -1.16
C MET A 177 1.29 -1.16 -1.69
N ARG A 178 2.11 -1.22 -2.74
CA ARG A 178 2.66 -0.02 -3.40
C ARG A 178 2.41 -0.03 -4.92
N PRO A 179 1.18 0.27 -5.37
CA PRO A 179 0.91 0.54 -6.79
C PRO A 179 1.71 1.76 -7.27
N PRO A 180 1.98 1.92 -8.58
CA PRO A 180 2.67 3.10 -9.09
C PRO A 180 2.06 4.42 -8.61
N GLY A 181 2.84 5.19 -7.84
CA GLY A 181 2.46 6.49 -7.28
C GLY A 181 1.54 6.48 -6.06
N TRP A 182 1.31 5.30 -5.49
CA TRP A 182 0.49 5.12 -4.29
C TRP A 182 1.19 4.20 -3.30
N SER A 183 1.00 4.46 -2.02
CA SER A 183 1.46 3.59 -0.93
C SER A 183 0.35 3.36 0.07
N GLU A 184 0.11 2.09 0.40
CA GLU A 184 -0.89 1.70 1.36
C GLU A 184 -0.35 1.80 2.77
N ILE A 185 -1.01 2.58 3.63
CA ILE A 185 -0.78 2.54 5.08
C ILE A 185 -1.49 1.32 5.66
N SER A 186 -0.75 0.53 6.43
CA SER A 186 -1.19 -0.77 6.94
C SER A 186 -0.57 -1.08 8.30
N ALA A 187 -0.93 -2.23 8.88
CA ALA A 187 -0.40 -2.77 10.12
C ALA A 187 -0.45 -1.78 11.30
N VAL A 188 -1.47 -0.92 11.32
CA VAL A 188 -1.65 0.07 12.39
C VAL A 188 -2.17 -0.64 13.63
N CYS A 189 -1.33 -0.76 14.65
CA CYS A 189 -1.74 -1.33 15.92
C CYS A 189 -1.10 -0.64 17.12
N THR A 190 -1.74 -0.84 18.27
CA THR A 190 -1.30 -0.29 19.56
C THR A 190 -1.65 -1.30 20.64
N HIS A 191 -0.66 -1.58 21.48
CA HIS A 191 -0.77 -2.47 22.63
C HIS A 191 -2.01 -2.07 23.46
N PRO A 192 -2.84 -3.02 23.91
CA PRO A 192 -4.10 -2.72 24.60
C PRO A 192 -3.96 -1.70 25.75
N GLU A 193 -2.91 -1.82 26.56
CA GLU A 193 -2.63 -0.95 27.71
C GLU A 193 -2.14 0.48 27.33
N HIS A 194 -1.79 0.68 26.07
CA HIS A 194 -1.30 1.96 25.52
C HIS A 194 -2.31 2.64 24.57
N ARG A 195 -3.53 2.11 24.46
CA ARG A 195 -4.61 2.71 23.67
C ARG A 195 -5.12 4.02 24.29
N GLY A 196 -5.84 4.81 23.50
CA GLY A 196 -6.42 6.09 23.95
C GLY A 196 -5.42 7.25 24.07
N ARG A 197 -4.14 7.03 23.75
CA ARG A 197 -3.06 8.04 23.85
C ARG A 197 -2.65 8.63 22.50
N GLY A 198 -3.47 8.48 21.46
CA GLY A 198 -3.24 9.03 20.12
C GLY A 198 -2.05 8.44 19.34
N ALA A 199 -1.51 7.28 19.73
CA ALA A 199 -0.36 6.65 19.06
C ALA A 199 -0.66 6.30 17.59
N ALA A 200 -1.79 5.64 17.31
CA ALA A 200 -2.20 5.28 15.95
C ALA A 200 -2.28 6.50 15.01
N ALA A 201 -2.95 7.57 15.44
CA ALA A 201 -3.09 8.79 14.64
C ALA A 201 -1.73 9.45 14.36
N ARG A 202 -0.81 9.48 15.34
CA ARG A 202 0.56 10.00 15.13
C ARG A 202 1.33 9.16 14.13
N LEU A 203 1.32 7.84 14.29
CA LEU A 203 2.02 6.92 13.40
C LEU A 203 1.47 6.95 11.97
N ILE A 204 0.15 7.03 11.78
CA ILE A 204 -0.45 7.18 10.44
C ILE A 204 0.02 8.48 9.77
N ARG A 205 0.08 9.61 10.49
CA ARG A 205 0.59 10.88 9.94
C ARG A 205 2.07 10.79 9.57
N ALA A 206 2.85 10.07 10.36
CA ALA A 206 4.28 9.88 10.13
C ALA A 206 4.55 8.96 8.92
N VAL A 207 3.78 7.87 8.77
CA VAL A 207 3.85 7.03 7.57
C VAL A 207 3.37 7.83 6.35
N ALA A 208 2.29 8.59 6.45
CA ALA A 208 1.83 9.46 5.36
C ALA A 208 2.88 10.51 4.97
N TRP A 209 3.67 11.01 5.93
CA TRP A 209 4.81 11.88 5.67
C TRP A 209 5.91 11.16 4.89
N ALA A 210 6.35 9.98 5.32
CA ALA A 210 7.35 9.19 4.60
C ALA A 210 6.90 8.82 3.17
N VAL A 211 5.61 8.51 2.99
CA VAL A 211 4.99 8.25 1.68
C VAL A 211 5.10 9.46 0.76
N ARG A 212 4.76 10.65 1.27
CA ARG A 212 4.79 11.90 0.48
C ARG A 212 6.19 12.37 0.16
N GLU A 213 7.14 12.21 1.07
CA GLU A 213 8.55 12.55 0.83
C GLU A 213 9.13 11.77 -0.36
N ARG A 214 8.64 10.55 -0.61
CA ARG A 214 9.01 9.75 -1.79
C ARG A 214 8.20 10.09 -3.06
N GLY A 215 7.21 10.97 -2.97
CA GLY A 215 6.34 11.35 -4.09
C GLY A 215 5.12 10.45 -4.32
N ASP A 216 4.82 9.52 -3.42
CA ASP A 216 3.62 8.67 -3.50
C ASP A 216 2.44 9.32 -2.75
N VAL A 217 1.22 8.90 -3.10
CA VAL A 217 -0.01 9.29 -2.39
C VAL A 217 -0.43 8.18 -1.41
N PRO A 218 -0.71 8.50 -0.12
CA PRO A 218 -1.17 7.50 0.81
C PRO A 218 -2.61 7.07 0.49
N PHE A 219 -2.89 5.78 0.67
CA PHE A 219 -4.24 5.23 0.76
C PHE A 219 -4.25 4.16 1.84
N LEU A 220 -5.43 3.64 2.20
CA LEU A 220 -5.51 2.49 3.09
C LEU A 220 -6.76 1.66 2.85
N HIS A 221 -6.72 0.44 3.38
CA HIS A 221 -7.89 -0.41 3.53
C HIS A 221 -8.21 -0.65 5.00
N ALA A 222 -9.49 -0.87 5.28
CA ALA A 222 -9.95 -1.37 6.57
C ALA A 222 -11.13 -2.33 6.40
N ALA A 223 -11.34 -3.23 7.35
CA ALA A 223 -12.59 -3.97 7.43
C ALA A 223 -13.76 -2.98 7.62
N ALA A 224 -14.83 -3.12 6.83
CA ALA A 224 -15.99 -2.23 6.90
C ALA A 224 -16.67 -2.26 8.29
N ALA A 225 -16.59 -3.40 8.98
CA ALA A 225 -17.10 -3.57 10.34
C ALA A 225 -16.28 -2.80 11.41
N ASN A 226 -15.03 -2.41 11.12
CA ASN A 226 -14.19 -1.65 12.04
C ASN A 226 -14.53 -0.16 12.00
N THR A 227 -15.77 0.17 12.35
CA THR A 227 -16.29 1.54 12.25
C THR A 227 -15.52 2.56 13.10
N SER A 228 -14.89 2.11 14.19
CA SER A 228 -14.02 2.97 15.02
C SER A 228 -12.78 3.43 14.26
N ALA A 229 -12.07 2.51 13.59
CA ALA A 229 -10.91 2.86 12.78
C ALA A 229 -11.32 3.69 11.56
N VAL A 230 -12.43 3.34 10.90
CA VAL A 230 -12.94 4.10 9.74
C VAL A 230 -13.22 5.56 10.12
N ARG A 231 -13.91 5.82 11.24
CA ARG A 231 -14.14 7.19 11.72
C ARG A 231 -12.85 7.93 12.05
N LEU A 232 -11.85 7.24 12.61
CA LEU A 232 -10.53 7.83 12.85
C LEU A 232 -9.88 8.25 11.51
N TYR A 233 -9.87 7.38 10.51
CA TYR A 233 -9.28 7.69 9.20
C TYR A 233 -9.98 8.87 8.53
N GLU A 234 -11.31 8.89 8.53
CA GLU A 234 -12.09 10.00 7.98
C GLU A 234 -11.78 11.33 8.70
N ALA A 235 -11.73 11.32 10.04
CA ALA A 235 -11.36 12.50 10.84
C ALA A 235 -9.92 12.98 10.59
N MET A 236 -9.05 12.09 10.10
CA MET A 236 -7.67 12.41 9.72
C MET A 236 -7.54 12.98 8.30
N GLY A 237 -8.62 13.01 7.52
CA GLY A 237 -8.65 13.53 6.15
C GLY A 237 -8.60 12.45 5.06
N PHE A 238 -8.73 11.17 5.42
CA PHE A 238 -8.98 10.14 4.42
C PHE A 238 -10.43 10.23 3.93
N THR A 239 -10.65 9.90 2.65
CA THR A 239 -12.00 9.92 2.05
C THR A 239 -12.36 8.56 1.50
N LEU A 240 -13.59 8.10 1.73
CA LEU A 240 -14.05 6.83 1.19
C LEU A 240 -14.00 6.86 -0.34
N ARG A 241 -13.27 5.92 -0.93
CA ARG A 241 -13.14 5.75 -2.38
C ARG A 241 -14.00 4.60 -2.89
N ARG A 242 -13.89 3.42 -2.28
CA ARG A 242 -14.58 2.20 -2.73
C ARG A 242 -14.83 1.23 -1.57
N ARG A 243 -15.73 0.28 -1.77
CA ARG A 243 -16.04 -0.82 -0.84
C ARG A 243 -15.67 -2.17 -1.47
N PRO A 244 -14.39 -2.58 -1.45
CA PRO A 244 -13.99 -3.91 -1.92
C PRO A 244 -14.41 -4.99 -0.90
N VAL A 245 -14.29 -6.24 -1.31
CA VAL A 245 -14.27 -7.42 -0.45
C VAL A 245 -12.84 -7.97 -0.44
N PHE A 246 -12.34 -8.35 0.73
CA PHE A 246 -11.16 -9.21 0.84
C PHE A 246 -11.64 -10.65 0.86
N LEU A 247 -11.19 -11.41 -0.13
CA LEU A 247 -11.51 -12.83 -0.25
C LEU A 247 -10.28 -13.64 0.08
N GLY A 248 -10.43 -14.60 0.99
CA GLY A 248 -9.52 -15.74 1.05
C GLY A 248 -10.15 -16.86 0.24
N LEU A 249 -9.41 -17.37 -0.74
CA LEU A 249 -9.85 -18.43 -1.61
C LEU A 249 -8.91 -19.62 -1.49
N ARG A 250 -9.45 -20.83 -1.63
CA ARG A 250 -8.68 -22.05 -1.83
C ARG A 250 -8.77 -22.45 -3.30
N THR A 251 -7.62 -22.74 -3.90
CA THR A 251 -7.54 -23.21 -5.29
C THR A 251 -8.24 -24.57 -5.45
N PRO A 252 -8.70 -24.91 -6.67
CA PRO A 252 -9.24 -26.23 -6.95
C PRO A 252 -8.30 -27.35 -6.51
N ALA A 253 -8.86 -28.40 -5.92
CA ALA A 253 -8.11 -29.61 -5.63
C ALA A 253 -7.63 -30.26 -6.93
N LYS A 254 -6.52 -31.00 -6.87
CA LYS A 254 -6.10 -31.84 -7.98
C LYS A 254 -7.18 -32.90 -8.21
N GLU A 255 -7.73 -32.99 -9.43
CA GLU A 255 -8.60 -34.11 -9.79
C GLU A 255 -7.82 -35.41 -9.55
N ALA A 256 -8.44 -36.32 -8.79
CA ALA A 256 -7.85 -37.60 -8.37
C ALA A 256 -7.77 -38.60 -9.53
#